data_AF-A0A1F3T7Z8-F1
#
_entry.id   AF-A0A1F3T7Z8-F1
#
_cell.length_a   1.000
_cell.length_b   1.000
_cell.length_c   1.000
_cell.angle_alpha   90.00
_cell.angle_beta   90.00
_cell.angle_gamma   90.00
#
_symmetry.space_group_name_H-M   'P 1'
#
loop_
_entity.id
_entity.type
_entity.pdbx_description
1 polymer ?
#
loop_
_entity_poly.entity_id
_entity_poly.type
_entity_poly.pdbx_seq_one_letter_code
_entity_poly.pdbx_strand_id
1 'polypeptide(L)'
;MNFELGFRISLMKRTIWLLIFGLFFGCMETQTTGKRLTSGSVKGNPQSINDQNEDAIDLNPTVTTPEIPSNLVPEVLLNGIVDPTDGSYKTKISLPKNFDGRLYFSGLNLFTLKDKIIYVRFRFGTELSSVTMQGLVAKGSGITPDTQVDNLILDFNQQDFRTIRVHYDLYDYKDYSESNDVVENSKDQNLYCRGLKTEDDPTFVPTVAKPKCNYAQARCLYSYASVIDSGLYDSSNLTMLRKYPLYDVEKNGYDQNSLEVVKNRCLPDSADLVDLQTALGPLGKVLVNNSLSSVIRLDGKDYSWRGPFRTSALGQWQISGSAVFGKYGIFQKSIDSSTNPELGFQANLYPRAQTLTLQNQIEYIGSALPFARKERKIMQMSGESLHMDGCSIRVISPSVNKCNVTADIEVFYLDGNEKEISVVKNKTLKIQLLEEQNVFTTNRSCQIDGNCGTGECCFNNQCFEKSLVGGSCLSDLNNEGNRLMGDSCQSDLECSSLCCNSQKICAPHSYTQDQKVLCSKSAGESCIAREFCQEYQIVTCYKVKTGVFDGRQTCAIRCYYKPTFGDCINFKCQPPPTPTIPYLDPKNPNCSDAIDAPTQF
;
A
#
# COMPACT_ATOMS: atom_id res chain seq x y z
N MET A 1 -31.22 -60.49 30.43
CA MET A 1 -32.13 -59.71 31.30
C MET A 1 -31.28 -59.00 32.35
N ASN A 2 -31.46 -57.69 32.47
CA ASN A 2 -31.12 -56.78 33.58
C ASN A 2 -29.74 -56.83 34.28
N PHE A 3 -28.96 -55.78 34.02
CA PHE A 3 -28.35 -54.85 34.99
C PHE A 3 -27.72 -55.37 36.30
N GLU A 4 -26.43 -55.06 36.48
CA GLU A 4 -25.94 -54.46 37.73
C GLU A 4 -25.10 -53.20 37.43
N LEU A 5 -25.17 -52.22 38.34
CA LEU A 5 -24.54 -50.91 38.23
C LEU A 5 -23.31 -50.84 39.14
N GLY A 6 -22.19 -50.30 38.65
CA GLY A 6 -20.93 -50.25 39.40
C GLY A 6 -20.91 -49.21 40.53
N PHE A 7 -20.10 -49.48 41.57
CA PHE A 7 -19.88 -48.54 42.67
C PHE A 7 -18.42 -48.58 43.21
N ARG A 8 -17.86 -47.38 43.40
CA ARG A 8 -16.86 -46.97 44.44
C ARG A 8 -15.33 -47.14 44.27
N ILE A 9 -14.66 -46.11 44.84
CA ILE A 9 -13.26 -46.02 45.35
C ILE A 9 -12.18 -45.81 44.24
N SER A 10 -11.20 -44.90 44.35
CA SER A 10 -10.60 -44.25 45.53
C SER A 10 -10.38 -42.73 45.42
N LEU A 11 -10.39 -42.08 46.59
CA LEU A 11 -9.96 -40.70 46.82
C LEU A 11 -8.46 -40.66 47.26
N MET A 12 -7.84 -39.46 47.21
CA MET A 12 -7.24 -38.75 48.37
C MET A 12 -5.76 -38.27 48.26
N LYS A 13 -5.53 -37.06 48.81
CA LYS A 13 -4.27 -36.42 49.30
C LYS A 13 -3.41 -35.67 48.25
N ARG A 14 -2.65 -34.61 48.56
CA ARG A 14 -2.58 -33.56 49.64
C ARG A 14 -1.48 -32.55 49.17
N THR A 15 -1.34 -31.28 49.61
CA THR A 15 -2.15 -30.30 50.36
C THR A 15 -1.48 -28.92 50.19
N ILE A 16 -2.25 -27.82 50.23
CA ILE A 16 -1.73 -26.44 50.24
C ILE A 16 -0.96 -26.13 51.53
N TRP A 17 0.18 -25.45 51.44
CA TRP A 17 0.77 -24.68 52.55
C TRP A 17 1.27 -23.32 52.04
N LEU A 18 1.21 -22.33 52.93
CA LEU A 18 1.36 -20.89 52.66
C LEU A 18 2.18 -20.31 53.82
N LEU A 19 3.01 -19.29 53.58
CA LEU A 19 3.35 -18.13 54.44
C LEU A 19 4.85 -17.72 54.49
N ILE A 20 5.09 -16.50 53.97
CA ILE A 20 5.88 -15.36 54.52
C ILE A 20 7.34 -15.55 55.00
N PHE A 21 8.26 -14.85 54.32
CA PHE A 21 9.18 -13.77 54.79
C PHE A 21 10.33 -13.65 53.75
N GLY A 22 10.86 -12.49 53.36
CA GLY A 22 10.51 -11.08 53.62
C GLY A 22 11.72 -10.17 53.38
N LEU A 23 11.48 -8.97 52.81
CA LEU A 23 12.39 -7.81 52.75
C LEU A 23 13.71 -7.93 51.95
N PHE A 24 13.89 -7.02 50.98
CA PHE A 24 14.87 -5.93 51.11
C PHE A 24 14.41 -4.69 50.34
N PHE A 25 14.55 -3.52 50.97
CA PHE A 25 14.29 -2.20 50.39
C PHE A 25 15.49 -1.69 49.58
N GLY A 26 15.25 -0.79 48.63
CA GLY A 26 16.29 -0.02 47.93
C GLY A 26 15.69 1.16 47.17
N CYS A 27 15.61 2.33 47.81
CA CYS A 27 15.15 3.57 47.20
C CYS A 27 16.30 4.35 46.53
N MET A 28 15.94 5.18 45.53
CA MET A 28 16.53 6.46 45.06
C MET A 28 16.51 6.48 43.52
N GLU A 29 15.69 7.26 42.81
CA GLU A 29 15.46 8.72 42.75
C GLU A 29 16.43 9.51 41.83
N THR A 30 15.82 10.06 40.77
CA THR A 30 16.00 11.38 40.11
C THR A 30 17.23 11.80 39.26
N GLN A 31 16.85 12.51 38.17
CA GLN A 31 17.53 13.60 37.44
C GLN A 31 18.48 13.36 36.24
N THR A 32 17.90 13.53 35.04
CA THR A 32 18.21 14.54 33.99
C THR A 32 19.65 14.85 33.50
N THR A 33 19.69 15.20 32.20
CA THR A 33 20.68 16.05 31.48
C THR A 33 22.10 15.52 31.25
N GLY A 34 22.35 15.03 30.02
CA GLY A 34 22.82 15.89 28.93
C GLY A 34 24.32 16.24 28.81
N LYS A 35 24.81 16.10 27.56
CA LYS A 35 26.02 16.68 26.92
C LYS A 35 27.39 15.96 27.00
N ARG A 36 27.97 15.87 25.79
CA ARG A 36 29.39 15.96 25.41
C ARG A 36 30.42 15.06 26.12
N LEU A 37 30.90 14.07 25.39
CA LEU A 37 32.27 13.58 25.49
C LEU A 37 33.15 14.35 24.49
N THR A 38 34.08 15.15 25.00
CA THR A 38 35.26 15.63 24.27
C THR A 38 36.52 15.02 24.89
N SER A 39 37.44 14.59 24.04
CA SER A 39 38.70 13.92 24.40
C SER A 39 39.55 14.74 25.39
N GLY A 40 40.28 14.05 26.28
CA GLY A 40 41.13 14.71 27.28
C GLY A 40 42.14 13.80 27.99
N SER A 41 43.36 13.78 27.46
CA SER A 41 44.65 13.59 28.16
C SER A 41 45.01 12.20 28.77
N VAL A 42 46.08 11.61 28.23
CA VAL A 42 46.84 10.51 28.83
C VAL A 42 48.02 11.08 29.62
N LYS A 43 48.26 10.57 30.84
CA LYS A 43 49.43 10.93 31.65
C LYS A 43 50.71 10.34 31.05
N GLY A 44 51.76 11.15 30.93
CA GLY A 44 53.08 10.70 30.47
C GLY A 44 53.96 10.12 31.59
N ASN A 45 55.15 9.66 31.18
CA ASN A 45 56.32 9.48 32.05
C ASN A 45 57.58 9.84 31.23
N PRO A 46 58.68 10.36 31.82
CA PRO A 46 59.69 11.10 31.07
C PRO A 46 60.95 10.30 30.75
N GLN A 47 61.66 10.72 29.68
CA GLN A 47 63.11 10.58 29.55
C GLN A 47 63.67 11.66 28.62
N SER A 48 64.81 12.23 28.98
CA SER A 48 65.48 13.32 28.26
C SER A 48 66.53 12.80 27.27
N ILE A 49 66.88 13.63 26.28
CA ILE A 49 68.25 13.99 25.87
C ILE A 49 68.16 15.15 24.86
N ASN A 50 69.21 15.98 24.80
CA ASN A 50 69.35 17.18 23.94
C ASN A 50 69.40 16.79 22.43
N ASP A 51 69.23 17.66 21.43
CA ASP A 51 70.02 18.87 21.17
C ASP A 51 69.40 19.84 20.13
N GLN A 52 69.80 21.11 20.30
CA GLN A 52 70.00 22.19 19.31
C GLN A 52 69.32 22.13 17.93
N ASN A 53 68.47 23.14 17.66
CA ASN A 53 68.88 24.22 16.75
C ASN A 53 67.98 25.46 16.91
N GLU A 54 68.61 26.64 16.89
CA GLU A 54 67.92 27.92 16.72
C GLU A 54 67.69 28.18 15.22
N ASP A 55 66.52 28.71 14.86
CA ASP A 55 66.45 29.86 13.95
C ASP A 55 65.06 30.50 14.03
N ALA A 56 65.02 31.82 14.21
CA ALA A 56 63.78 32.57 14.40
C ALA A 56 63.20 33.04 13.07
N ILE A 57 61.90 32.86 12.86
CA ILE A 57 61.15 33.51 11.77
C ILE A 57 59.97 34.29 12.36
N ASP A 58 59.80 35.49 11.79
CA ASP A 58 59.02 36.62 12.31
C ASP A 58 57.49 36.40 12.30
N LEU A 59 56.80 37.14 13.16
CA LEU A 59 55.37 37.04 13.45
C LEU A 59 54.53 37.91 12.49
N ASN A 60 53.96 37.33 11.43
CA ASN A 60 52.68 37.80 10.88
C ASN A 60 52.03 36.83 9.87
N PRO A 61 51.14 35.92 10.31
CA PRO A 61 50.16 35.31 9.43
C PRO A 61 48.99 36.29 9.23
N THR A 62 48.94 36.95 8.07
CA THR A 62 47.74 37.67 7.62
C THR A 62 46.55 36.72 7.63
N VAL A 63 45.55 37.00 8.48
CA VAL A 63 44.31 36.22 8.53
C VAL A 63 43.46 36.55 7.30
N THR A 64 43.74 35.89 6.18
CA THR A 64 42.77 35.76 5.09
C THR A 64 41.62 34.89 5.60
N THR A 65 40.50 35.51 5.95
CA THR A 65 39.22 34.81 6.07
C THR A 65 38.98 34.00 4.79
N PRO A 66 38.68 32.69 4.88
CA PRO A 66 38.34 31.92 3.70
C PRO A 66 37.08 32.52 3.06
N GLU A 67 37.18 32.97 1.82
CA GLU A 67 36.00 33.33 1.05
C GLU A 67 35.14 32.07 0.89
N ILE A 68 33.96 32.08 1.50
CA ILE A 68 32.95 31.06 1.27
C ILE A 68 32.54 31.18 -0.21
N PRO A 69 32.66 30.13 -1.04
CA PRO A 69 32.32 30.23 -2.45
C PRO A 69 30.85 30.61 -2.60
N SER A 70 30.59 31.76 -3.21
CA SER A 70 29.27 32.39 -3.33
C SER A 70 28.30 31.68 -4.31
N ASN A 71 28.62 30.45 -4.73
CA ASN A 71 27.91 29.67 -5.75
C ASN A 71 27.50 28.26 -5.28
N LEU A 72 27.32 28.04 -3.97
CA LEU A 72 26.67 26.84 -3.45
C LEU A 72 25.16 26.91 -3.70
N VAL A 73 24.74 26.54 -4.91
CA VAL A 73 23.31 26.29 -5.22
C VAL A 73 22.84 25.15 -4.30
N PRO A 74 21.80 25.35 -3.49
CA PRO A 74 21.37 24.34 -2.53
C PRO A 74 20.80 23.11 -3.24
N GLU A 75 21.37 21.93 -2.93
CA GLU A 75 20.98 20.65 -3.52
C GLU A 75 19.52 20.32 -3.19
N VAL A 76 18.74 19.97 -4.21
CA VAL A 76 17.34 19.55 -4.04
C VAL A 76 17.31 18.09 -3.64
N LEU A 77 16.54 17.77 -2.59
CA LEU A 77 16.41 16.41 -2.08
C LEU A 77 14.94 16.03 -1.95
N LEU A 78 14.55 14.84 -2.43
CA LEU A 78 13.27 14.23 -2.10
C LEU A 78 13.43 13.33 -0.88
N ASN A 79 12.63 13.55 0.17
CA ASN A 79 12.78 12.83 1.44
C ASN A 79 11.62 11.86 1.70
N GLY A 80 10.45 12.09 1.13
CA GLY A 80 9.28 11.24 1.31
C GLY A 80 8.08 11.63 0.45
N ILE A 81 7.05 10.81 0.54
CA ILE A 81 5.80 10.90 -0.22
C ILE A 81 4.66 11.00 0.78
N VAL A 82 3.69 11.88 0.54
CA VAL A 82 2.43 11.89 1.29
C VAL A 82 1.53 10.80 0.70
N ASP A 83 1.12 9.84 1.53
CA ASP A 83 0.19 8.79 1.13
C ASP A 83 -1.20 9.41 0.92
N PRO A 84 -1.80 9.26 -0.29
CA PRO A 84 -3.10 9.85 -0.59
C PRO A 84 -4.26 9.20 0.19
N THR A 85 -4.04 8.05 0.84
CA THR A 85 -5.07 7.30 1.57
C THR A 85 -5.30 7.86 2.98
N ASP A 86 -4.22 8.25 3.67
CA ASP A 86 -4.25 8.65 5.09
C ASP A 86 -3.56 10.00 5.38
N GLY A 87 -2.97 10.64 4.36
CA GLY A 87 -2.26 11.92 4.48
C GLY A 87 -0.92 11.83 5.22
N SER A 88 -0.46 10.63 5.57
CA SER A 88 0.78 10.44 6.33
C SER A 88 2.02 10.42 5.44
N TYR A 89 3.17 10.72 6.03
CA TYR A 89 4.45 10.78 5.33
C TYR A 89 5.15 9.41 5.32
N LYS A 90 5.42 8.87 4.15
CA LYS A 90 6.04 7.54 3.96
C LYS A 90 7.17 7.58 2.93
N THR A 91 8.16 6.70 3.11
CA THR A 91 9.20 6.43 2.10
C THR A 91 8.81 5.36 1.09
N LYS A 92 7.76 4.58 1.40
CA LYS A 92 7.11 3.60 0.52
C LYS A 92 5.61 3.81 0.55
N ILE A 93 4.96 3.85 -0.61
CA ILE A 93 3.50 3.81 -0.74
C ILE A 93 3.07 2.73 -1.74
N SER A 94 1.84 2.25 -1.61
CA SER A 94 1.22 1.28 -2.51
C SER A 94 -0.01 1.89 -3.20
N LEU A 95 0.07 2.08 -4.51
CA LEU A 95 -0.99 2.70 -5.33
C LEU A 95 -1.57 1.69 -6.32
N PRO A 96 -2.88 1.74 -6.64
CA PRO A 96 -3.41 1.02 -7.79
C PRO A 96 -2.91 1.67 -9.10
N LYS A 97 -2.79 0.89 -10.17
CA LYS A 97 -2.41 1.40 -11.50
C LYS A 97 -3.33 2.50 -12.07
N ASN A 98 -4.58 2.50 -11.66
CA ASN A 98 -5.61 3.47 -12.09
C ASN A 98 -5.70 4.70 -11.18
N PHE A 99 -4.71 4.93 -10.30
CA PHE A 99 -4.69 6.06 -9.38
C PHE A 99 -5.00 7.38 -10.10
N ASP A 100 -6.01 8.06 -9.60
CA ASP A 100 -6.59 9.31 -10.08
C ASP A 100 -6.56 10.31 -8.92
N GLY A 101 -6.16 11.56 -9.18
CA GLY A 101 -5.88 12.57 -8.15
C GLY A 101 -4.41 12.96 -8.04
N ARG A 102 -4.00 13.48 -6.88
CA ARG A 102 -2.68 14.14 -6.72
C ARG A 102 -1.75 13.40 -5.78
N LEU A 103 -0.47 13.35 -6.16
CA LEU A 103 0.60 12.84 -5.33
C LEU A 103 1.55 13.97 -4.92
N TYR A 104 1.97 13.97 -3.66
CA TYR A 104 2.80 15.03 -3.09
C TYR A 104 4.13 14.43 -2.61
N PHE A 105 5.23 14.95 -3.13
CA PHE A 105 6.57 14.67 -2.66
C PHE A 105 7.05 15.81 -1.79
N SER A 106 7.53 15.49 -0.60
CA SER A 106 8.13 16.44 0.33
C SER A 106 9.65 16.30 0.31
N GLY A 107 10.33 17.43 0.36
CA GLY A 107 11.75 17.54 0.09
C GLY A 107 12.39 18.82 0.61
N LEU A 108 13.71 18.90 0.46
CA LEU A 108 14.49 20.09 0.78
C LEU A 108 14.81 20.87 -0.49
N ASN A 109 14.88 22.19 -0.35
CA ASN A 109 15.29 23.13 -1.39
C ASN A 109 14.44 23.14 -2.67
N LEU A 110 13.26 22.50 -2.67
CA LEU A 110 12.33 22.47 -3.81
C LEU A 110 11.94 23.87 -4.33
N PHE A 111 12.02 24.90 -3.48
CA PHE A 111 11.80 26.30 -3.88
C PHE A 111 12.71 26.78 -5.02
N THR A 112 13.90 26.20 -5.19
CA THR A 112 14.84 26.58 -6.27
C THR A 112 14.32 26.25 -7.66
N LEU A 113 13.28 25.41 -7.75
CA LEU A 113 12.67 24.96 -9.00
C LEU A 113 11.41 25.76 -9.39
N LYS A 114 10.96 26.73 -8.59
CA LYS A 114 9.68 27.45 -8.82
C LYS A 114 9.60 28.17 -10.17
N ASP A 115 10.74 28.64 -10.68
CA ASP A 115 10.84 29.32 -11.98
C ASP A 115 11.20 28.37 -13.13
N LYS A 116 10.97 27.06 -12.97
CA LYS A 116 11.27 26.01 -13.96
C LYS A 116 10.03 25.22 -14.32
N ILE A 117 9.98 24.74 -15.56
CA ILE A 117 9.05 23.66 -15.95
C ILE A 117 9.69 22.35 -15.49
N ILE A 118 9.15 21.78 -14.42
CA ILE A 118 9.67 20.58 -13.77
C ILE A 118 9.00 19.35 -14.36
N TYR A 119 9.78 18.31 -14.58
CA TYR A 119 9.32 16.98 -14.93
C TYR A 119 9.78 15.96 -13.90
N VAL A 120 8.94 14.96 -13.64
CA VAL A 120 9.27 13.80 -12.80
C VAL A 120 9.16 12.55 -13.65
N ARG A 121 10.25 11.80 -13.70
CA ARG A 121 10.37 10.53 -14.39
C ARG A 121 10.45 9.40 -13.37
N PHE A 122 9.46 8.53 -13.41
CA PHE A 122 9.44 7.26 -12.70
C PHE A 122 10.05 6.19 -13.61
N ARG A 123 10.97 5.37 -13.11
CA ARG A 123 11.43 4.15 -13.80
C ARG A 123 11.01 2.93 -12.98
N PHE A 124 10.31 1.99 -13.60
CA PHE A 124 9.74 0.81 -12.94
C PHE A 124 10.46 -0.48 -13.29
N GLY A 125 10.65 -1.33 -12.27
CA GLY A 125 11.13 -2.70 -12.42
C GLY A 125 12.58 -2.86 -12.89
N THR A 126 13.00 -4.09 -13.18
CA THR A 126 14.31 -4.40 -13.78
C THR A 126 14.42 -3.91 -15.23
N GLU A 127 13.28 -3.76 -15.89
CA GLU A 127 13.12 -3.26 -17.26
C GLU A 127 13.25 -1.74 -17.39
N LEU A 128 13.19 -1.00 -16.26
CA LEU A 128 13.23 0.46 -16.19
C LEU A 128 12.16 1.16 -17.06
N SER A 129 10.97 0.56 -17.17
CA SER A 129 9.83 1.13 -17.90
C SER A 129 9.47 2.50 -17.34
N SER A 130 9.48 3.54 -18.18
CA SER A 130 9.42 4.92 -17.70
C SER A 130 8.08 5.62 -17.94
N VAL A 131 7.58 6.31 -16.91
CA VAL A 131 6.52 7.32 -17.02
C VAL A 131 7.12 8.69 -16.71
N THR A 132 6.87 9.70 -17.53
CA THR A 132 7.35 11.08 -17.30
C THR A 132 6.16 12.02 -17.26
N MET A 133 6.07 12.83 -16.22
CA MET A 133 4.95 13.74 -15.95
C MET A 133 5.46 15.13 -15.61
N GLN A 134 4.65 16.16 -15.88
CA GLN A 134 4.96 17.51 -15.41
C GLN A 134 4.63 17.64 -13.90
N GLY A 135 5.46 18.38 -13.16
CA GLY A 135 5.25 18.66 -11.75
C GLY A 135 5.22 20.15 -11.42
N LEU A 136 4.56 20.46 -10.32
CA LEU A 136 4.39 21.82 -9.78
C LEU A 136 4.99 21.89 -8.37
N VAL A 137 5.85 22.87 -8.09
CA VAL A 137 6.24 23.18 -6.71
C VAL A 137 5.28 24.18 -6.11
N ALA A 138 4.58 23.79 -5.05
CA ALA A 138 3.69 24.66 -4.29
C ALA A 138 3.79 24.37 -2.79
N LYS A 139 3.40 25.36 -1.98
CA LYS A 139 3.34 25.20 -0.52
C LYS A 139 2.18 24.29 -0.13
N GLY A 140 2.44 23.32 0.75
CA GLY A 140 1.41 22.57 1.47
C GLY A 140 1.64 22.62 2.98
N SER A 141 0.67 22.07 3.72
CA SER A 141 0.81 21.83 5.16
C SER A 141 1.98 20.88 5.44
N GLY A 142 2.81 21.23 6.41
CA GLY A 142 3.90 20.40 6.90
C GLY A 142 3.43 19.36 7.93
N ILE A 143 4.41 18.75 8.60
CA ILE A 143 4.17 17.72 9.64
C ILE A 143 3.40 18.30 10.84
N THR A 144 3.47 19.62 11.06
CA THR A 144 2.55 20.35 11.95
C THR A 144 1.75 21.39 11.15
N PRO A 145 0.47 21.68 11.51
CA PRO A 145 -0.38 22.61 10.77
C PRO A 145 0.21 24.01 10.56
N ASP A 146 1.06 24.46 11.49
CA ASP A 146 1.67 25.79 11.47
C ASP A 146 2.94 25.88 10.60
N THR A 147 3.46 24.75 10.09
CA THR A 147 4.63 24.73 9.20
C THR A 147 4.19 24.66 7.74
N GLN A 148 4.62 25.62 6.92
CA GLN A 148 4.46 25.55 5.47
C GLN A 148 5.72 24.96 4.85
N VAL A 149 5.57 23.89 4.07
CA VAL A 149 6.67 23.23 3.36
C VAL A 149 6.38 23.26 1.86
N ASP A 150 7.40 23.52 1.05
CA ASP A 150 7.29 23.39 -0.41
C ASP A 150 7.25 21.91 -0.78
N ASN A 151 6.19 21.50 -1.47
CA ASN A 151 5.99 20.15 -1.98
C ASN A 151 6.05 20.15 -3.51
N LEU A 152 6.56 19.07 -4.09
CA LEU A 152 6.46 18.77 -5.51
C LEU A 152 5.18 17.95 -5.73
N ILE A 153 4.22 18.55 -6.42
CA ILE A 153 2.88 18.01 -6.67
C ILE A 153 2.83 17.48 -8.09
N LEU A 154 2.31 16.27 -8.23
CA LEU A 154 1.99 15.63 -9.51
C LEU A 154 0.49 15.37 -9.57
N ASP A 155 -0.08 15.55 -10.76
CA ASP A 155 -1.50 15.36 -11.04
C ASP A 155 -1.66 14.15 -11.96
N PHE A 156 -2.32 13.10 -11.47
CA PHE A 156 -2.49 11.79 -12.10
C PHE A 156 -3.88 11.60 -12.72
N ASN A 157 -4.64 12.68 -12.96
CA ASN A 157 -5.99 12.57 -13.54
C ASN A 157 -6.01 11.98 -14.97
N GLN A 158 -4.84 11.73 -15.58
CA GLN A 158 -4.70 11.00 -16.85
C GLN A 158 -4.42 9.49 -16.68
N GLN A 159 -4.37 8.98 -15.44
CA GLN A 159 -4.06 7.60 -15.08
C GLN A 159 -2.72 7.12 -15.65
N ASP A 160 -1.67 7.94 -15.51
CA ASP A 160 -0.37 7.78 -16.18
C ASP A 160 0.33 6.42 -15.92
N PHE A 161 0.01 5.76 -14.81
CA PHE A 161 0.51 4.43 -14.46
C PHE A 161 -0.26 3.26 -15.11
N ARG A 162 -1.39 3.50 -15.78
CA ARG A 162 -2.26 2.46 -16.37
C ARG A 162 -1.55 1.57 -17.37
N THR A 163 -0.58 2.11 -18.11
CA THR A 163 0.20 1.40 -19.13
C THR A 163 1.32 0.53 -18.54
N ILE A 164 1.69 0.73 -17.27
CA ILE A 164 2.78 -0.01 -16.63
C ILE A 164 2.36 -1.45 -16.33
N ARG A 165 3.23 -2.40 -16.70
CA ARG A 165 3.01 -3.83 -16.51
C ARG A 165 3.37 -4.24 -15.09
N VAL A 166 2.39 -4.74 -14.36
CA VAL A 166 2.57 -5.27 -13.00
C VAL A 166 2.65 -6.80 -13.09
N HIS A 167 3.87 -7.30 -13.15
CA HIS A 167 4.17 -8.71 -13.43
C HIS A 167 5.12 -9.34 -12.40
N TYR A 168 5.65 -8.52 -11.50
CA TYR A 168 6.44 -8.95 -10.35
C TYR A 168 5.55 -9.46 -9.22
N ASP A 169 6.14 -10.24 -8.32
CA ASP A 169 5.43 -10.84 -7.20
C ASP A 169 5.58 -10.01 -5.91
N LEU A 170 4.49 -9.90 -5.15
CA LEU A 170 4.44 -9.33 -3.81
C LEU A 170 4.89 -10.38 -2.79
N TYR A 171 5.75 -9.94 -1.86
CA TYR A 171 6.22 -10.75 -0.75
C TYR A 171 5.86 -10.12 0.60
N ASP A 172 5.31 -10.95 1.47
CA ASP A 172 4.91 -10.62 2.84
C ASP A 172 6.07 -10.89 3.81
N TYR A 173 6.61 -9.80 4.33
CA TYR A 173 7.70 -9.77 5.31
C TYR A 173 7.23 -9.42 6.73
N LYS A 174 5.92 -9.52 7.02
CA LYS A 174 5.40 -9.39 8.39
C LYS A 174 6.00 -10.48 9.28
N ASP A 175 6.34 -10.11 10.51
CA ASP A 175 6.78 -11.08 11.52
C ASP A 175 5.57 -11.73 12.19
N TYR A 176 5.48 -13.05 12.08
CA TYR A 176 4.40 -13.87 12.62
C TYR A 176 4.83 -14.69 13.85
N SER A 177 6.03 -14.43 14.40
CA SER A 177 6.43 -15.01 15.68
C SER A 177 5.71 -14.37 16.88
N GLU A 178 5.17 -13.16 16.71
CA GLU A 178 4.52 -12.36 17.76
C GLU A 178 3.01 -12.08 17.49
N SER A 179 2.51 -12.36 16.28
CA SER A 179 1.13 -12.11 15.86
C SER A 179 0.63 -13.21 14.92
N ASN A 180 -0.66 -13.55 15.02
CA ASN A 180 -1.36 -14.46 14.11
C ASN A 180 -2.19 -13.71 13.05
N ASP A 181 -2.12 -12.38 13.00
CA ASP A 181 -2.98 -11.58 12.13
C ASP A 181 -2.40 -11.58 10.72
N VAL A 182 -2.98 -12.34 9.80
CA VAL A 182 -2.53 -12.41 8.41
C VAL A 182 -2.58 -11.03 7.73
N VAL A 183 -1.72 -10.80 6.74
CA VAL A 183 -1.89 -9.62 5.87
C VAL A 183 -3.04 -9.88 4.91
N GLU A 184 -4.12 -9.11 5.05
CA GLU A 184 -5.34 -9.25 4.23
C GLU A 184 -5.35 -8.30 3.02
N ASN A 185 -4.61 -7.19 3.09
CA ASN A 185 -4.64 -6.09 2.12
C ASN A 185 -3.30 -5.96 1.37
N SER A 186 -3.33 -5.90 0.03
CA SER A 186 -2.13 -5.73 -0.81
C SER A 186 -1.39 -4.40 -0.60
N LYS A 187 -2.01 -3.42 0.07
CA LYS A 187 -1.41 -2.13 0.41
C LYS A 187 -0.64 -2.14 1.74
N ASP A 188 -0.62 -3.24 2.50
CA ASP A 188 0.06 -3.32 3.80
C ASP A 188 1.56 -2.99 3.70
N GLN A 189 2.06 -2.22 4.68
CA GLN A 189 3.43 -1.73 4.74
C GLN A 189 4.51 -2.84 4.83
N ASN A 190 4.14 -4.06 5.18
CA ASN A 190 5.02 -5.23 5.24
C ASN A 190 5.11 -5.98 3.91
N LEU A 191 4.35 -5.60 2.88
CA LEU A 191 4.40 -6.19 1.54
C LEU A 191 5.41 -5.48 0.65
N TYR A 192 6.27 -6.23 -0.04
CA TYR A 192 7.33 -5.71 -0.90
C TYR A 192 7.29 -6.38 -2.27
N CYS A 193 7.22 -5.57 -3.31
CA CYS A 193 7.28 -6.01 -4.69
C CYS A 193 8.71 -6.37 -5.09
N ARG A 194 8.98 -7.64 -5.39
CA ARG A 194 10.30 -8.08 -5.84
C ARG A 194 10.47 -7.87 -7.33
N GLY A 195 10.76 -6.64 -7.72
CA GLY A 195 10.93 -6.24 -9.12
C GLY A 195 12.20 -5.45 -9.46
N LEU A 196 13.16 -5.28 -8.55
CA LEU A 196 14.32 -4.40 -8.75
C LEU A 196 15.63 -5.15 -8.94
N LYS A 197 16.62 -4.49 -9.54
CA LYS A 197 18.02 -4.92 -9.42
C LYS A 197 18.52 -4.68 -8.00
N THR A 198 19.53 -5.43 -7.56
CA THR A 198 20.13 -5.23 -6.23
C THR A 198 20.70 -3.81 -6.04
N GLU A 199 21.14 -3.16 -7.13
CA GLU A 199 21.66 -1.77 -7.15
C GLU A 199 20.59 -0.68 -7.04
N ASP A 200 19.30 -1.06 -7.12
CA ASP A 200 18.13 -0.18 -7.00
C ASP A 200 17.28 -0.50 -5.75
N ASP A 201 17.69 -1.48 -4.94
CA ASP A 201 17.01 -1.94 -3.73
C ASP A 201 17.58 -1.21 -2.49
N PRO A 202 16.87 -0.21 -1.93
CA PRO A 202 17.38 0.58 -0.80
C PRO A 202 17.40 -0.19 0.52
N THR A 203 16.88 -1.43 0.57
CA THR A 203 17.00 -2.29 1.75
C THR A 203 18.35 -3.00 1.81
N PHE A 204 19.05 -3.09 0.66
CA PHE A 204 20.35 -3.73 0.54
C PHE A 204 21.48 -2.69 0.52
N VAL A 205 22.43 -2.85 1.45
CA VAL A 205 23.63 -2.01 1.51
C VAL A 205 24.84 -2.90 1.19
N PRO A 206 25.41 -2.83 -0.03
CA PRO A 206 26.60 -3.61 -0.38
C PRO A 206 27.80 -3.17 0.45
N THR A 207 28.67 -4.13 0.76
CA THR A 207 30.00 -3.86 1.34
C THR A 207 31.05 -4.65 0.58
N VAL A 208 32.34 -4.30 0.74
CA VAL A 208 33.45 -5.02 0.07
C VAL A 208 33.42 -6.53 0.37
N ALA A 209 33.09 -6.92 1.60
CA ALA A 209 32.97 -8.32 2.01
C ALA A 209 31.64 -8.98 1.59
N LYS A 210 30.60 -8.18 1.30
CA LYS A 210 29.25 -8.63 0.95
C LYS A 210 28.68 -7.78 -0.21
N PRO A 211 29.21 -7.95 -1.44
CA PRO A 211 28.83 -7.10 -2.58
C PRO A 211 27.52 -7.54 -3.26
N LYS A 212 26.93 -8.69 -2.87
CA LYS A 212 25.72 -9.27 -3.46
C LYS A 212 24.75 -9.72 -2.37
N CYS A 213 23.46 -9.81 -2.68
CA CYS A 213 22.48 -10.43 -1.80
C CYS A 213 22.57 -11.97 -1.88
N ASN A 214 23.59 -12.54 -1.22
CA ASN A 214 23.88 -13.98 -1.25
C ASN A 214 24.13 -14.66 0.12
N TYR A 215 24.07 -13.89 1.21
CA TYR A 215 24.37 -14.34 2.57
C TYR A 215 23.11 -14.33 3.46
N ALA A 216 23.12 -15.15 4.52
CA ALA A 216 21.99 -15.24 5.45
C ALA A 216 21.65 -13.87 6.08
N GLN A 217 20.36 -13.59 6.25
CA GLN A 217 19.84 -12.30 6.75
C GLN A 217 20.14 -11.08 5.87
N ALA A 218 20.62 -11.24 4.64
CA ALA A 218 20.69 -10.12 3.69
C ALA A 218 19.28 -9.55 3.47
N ARG A 219 19.12 -8.24 3.67
CA ARG A 219 17.87 -7.53 3.42
C ARG A 219 17.94 -7.02 1.99
N CYS A 220 17.20 -7.66 1.08
CA CYS A 220 17.07 -7.24 -0.30
C CYS A 220 15.63 -7.48 -0.75
N LEU A 221 14.72 -6.75 -0.09
CA LEU A 221 13.28 -7.01 -0.09
C LEU A 221 12.58 -6.65 -1.41
N TYR A 222 13.20 -5.78 -2.23
CA TYR A 222 12.71 -5.45 -3.57
C TYR A 222 13.47 -6.17 -4.68
N SER A 223 14.62 -6.76 -4.39
CA SER A 223 15.47 -7.43 -5.37
C SER A 223 14.70 -8.57 -6.06
N TYR A 224 14.72 -8.58 -7.38
CA TYR A 224 13.90 -9.46 -8.21
C TYR A 224 14.10 -10.95 -7.89
N ALA A 225 12.98 -11.62 -7.66
CA ALA A 225 12.83 -13.07 -7.65
C ALA A 225 11.34 -13.39 -7.83
N SER A 226 11.04 -14.42 -8.61
CA SER A 226 9.68 -14.83 -8.91
C SER A 226 9.52 -16.34 -8.70
N VAL A 227 8.50 -16.71 -7.93
CA VAL A 227 8.12 -18.11 -7.69
C VAL A 227 6.63 -18.24 -7.92
N ILE A 228 6.21 -19.42 -8.36
CA ILE A 228 4.82 -19.72 -8.69
C ILE A 228 4.43 -21.05 -8.06
N ASP A 229 3.18 -21.17 -7.65
CA ASP A 229 2.64 -22.40 -7.06
C ASP A 229 2.83 -23.57 -8.04
N SER A 230 3.52 -24.60 -7.56
CA SER A 230 3.86 -25.78 -8.36
C SER A 230 2.75 -26.81 -8.27
N GLY A 231 2.63 -27.59 -9.36
CA GLY A 231 1.87 -28.83 -9.35
C GLY A 231 2.75 -30.05 -9.16
N LEU A 232 2.11 -31.20 -9.38
CA LEU A 232 2.78 -32.45 -9.64
C LEU A 232 3.36 -32.42 -11.07
N TYR A 233 4.54 -33.01 -11.25
CA TYR A 233 5.22 -33.16 -12.54
C TYR A 233 4.88 -34.51 -13.15
N ASP A 234 4.56 -34.56 -14.44
CA ASP A 234 4.35 -35.81 -15.16
C ASP A 234 5.66 -36.49 -15.57
N SER A 235 5.56 -37.65 -16.23
CA SER A 235 6.70 -38.39 -16.79
C SER A 235 7.51 -37.62 -17.84
N SER A 236 6.93 -36.57 -18.44
CA SER A 236 7.59 -35.68 -19.39
C SER A 236 8.31 -34.53 -18.69
N ASN A 237 8.36 -34.53 -17.35
CA ASN A 237 8.93 -33.46 -16.52
C ASN A 237 8.17 -32.12 -16.66
N LEU A 238 6.89 -32.16 -17.03
CA LEU A 238 6.04 -30.98 -17.16
C LEU A 238 5.07 -30.87 -15.98
N THR A 239 4.77 -29.65 -15.55
CA THR A 239 3.74 -29.38 -14.56
C THR A 239 2.81 -28.25 -15.02
N MET A 240 1.53 -28.36 -14.67
CA MET A 240 0.52 -27.35 -14.97
C MET A 240 0.36 -26.37 -13.81
N LEU A 241 0.09 -25.10 -14.13
CA LEU A 241 -0.36 -24.11 -13.16
C LEU A 241 -1.60 -24.63 -12.40
N ARG A 242 -1.67 -24.28 -11.11
CA ARG A 242 -2.77 -24.66 -10.24
C ARG A 242 -4.05 -23.94 -10.69
N LYS A 243 -5.16 -24.67 -10.73
CA LYS A 243 -6.48 -24.17 -11.16
C LYS A 243 -7.51 -24.17 -10.03
N TYR A 244 -7.36 -25.09 -9.06
CA TYR A 244 -8.38 -25.32 -8.04
C TYR A 244 -7.83 -25.05 -6.61
N PRO A 245 -8.58 -24.35 -5.76
CA PRO A 245 -8.21 -24.09 -4.36
C PRO A 245 -8.33 -25.35 -3.50
N LEU A 246 -7.88 -25.28 -2.25
CA LEU A 246 -7.91 -26.40 -1.30
C LEU A 246 -9.31 -26.70 -0.69
N TYR A 247 -10.39 -26.59 -1.48
CA TYR A 247 -11.74 -27.00 -1.07
C TYR A 247 -12.42 -27.89 -2.12
N ASP A 248 -13.53 -28.53 -1.72
CA ASP A 248 -14.42 -29.31 -2.58
C ASP A 248 -15.15 -28.39 -3.58
N VAL A 249 -14.60 -28.26 -4.78
CA VAL A 249 -15.16 -27.43 -5.86
C VAL A 249 -16.33 -28.09 -6.59
N GLU A 250 -16.48 -29.42 -6.48
CA GLU A 250 -17.54 -30.20 -7.15
C GLU A 250 -18.78 -30.42 -6.27
N LYS A 251 -18.67 -30.16 -4.95
CA LYS A 251 -19.71 -30.30 -3.92
C LYS A 251 -20.24 -31.73 -3.75
N ASN A 252 -19.38 -32.71 -4.02
CA ASN A 252 -19.67 -34.15 -3.92
C ASN A 252 -18.90 -34.84 -2.78
N GLY A 253 -18.15 -34.08 -1.98
CA GLY A 253 -17.18 -34.55 -1.00
C GLY A 253 -15.75 -34.39 -1.52
N TYR A 254 -14.82 -33.94 -0.69
CA TYR A 254 -13.44 -33.61 -1.07
C TYR A 254 -12.69 -34.77 -1.75
N ASP A 255 -13.03 -35.99 -1.33
CA ASP A 255 -12.49 -37.27 -1.80
C ASP A 255 -13.18 -37.82 -3.05
N GLN A 256 -14.35 -37.29 -3.41
CA GLN A 256 -15.09 -37.66 -4.62
C GLN A 256 -14.80 -36.72 -5.80
N ASN A 257 -13.96 -35.71 -5.57
CA ASN A 257 -13.53 -34.78 -6.61
C ASN A 257 -12.80 -35.50 -7.74
N SER A 258 -13.11 -35.12 -8.99
CA SER A 258 -12.52 -35.72 -10.18
C SER A 258 -10.99 -35.66 -10.21
N LEU A 259 -10.38 -36.57 -10.98
CA LEU A 259 -8.93 -36.61 -11.20
C LEU A 259 -8.38 -35.28 -11.75
N GLU A 260 -9.12 -34.57 -12.61
CA GLU A 260 -8.70 -33.27 -13.15
C GLU A 260 -8.65 -32.21 -12.05
N VAL A 261 -9.61 -32.21 -11.12
CA VAL A 261 -9.59 -31.34 -9.94
C VAL A 261 -8.41 -31.67 -9.04
N VAL A 262 -8.28 -32.93 -8.59
CA VAL A 262 -7.20 -33.34 -7.67
C VAL A 262 -5.82 -33.11 -8.28
N LYS A 263 -5.63 -33.41 -9.57
CA LYS A 263 -4.36 -33.19 -10.29
C LYS A 263 -3.99 -31.71 -10.40
N ASN A 264 -4.98 -30.81 -10.50
CA ASN A 264 -4.77 -29.36 -10.69
C ASN A 264 -5.10 -28.51 -9.45
N ARG A 265 -5.36 -29.14 -8.31
CA ARG A 265 -5.52 -28.50 -7.01
C ARG A 265 -4.20 -27.92 -6.51
N CYS A 266 -4.29 -26.80 -5.80
CA CYS A 266 -3.25 -26.28 -4.94
C CYS A 266 -2.64 -27.37 -4.06
N LEU A 267 -1.34 -27.26 -3.80
CA LEU A 267 -0.61 -28.12 -2.88
C LEU A 267 -0.32 -27.34 -1.58
N PRO A 268 -0.22 -28.02 -0.43
CA PRO A 268 0.00 -27.35 0.84
C PRO A 268 1.41 -26.78 0.94
N ASP A 269 1.58 -25.65 1.63
CA ASP A 269 2.90 -25.02 1.80
C ASP A 269 3.73 -25.71 2.91
N SER A 270 4.07 -26.96 2.66
CA SER A 270 4.70 -27.89 3.60
C SER A 270 5.71 -28.80 2.92
N ALA A 271 6.69 -29.27 3.69
CA ALA A 271 7.60 -30.35 3.31
C ALA A 271 7.06 -31.74 3.71
N ASP A 272 5.98 -31.82 4.52
CA ASP A 272 5.41 -33.08 4.99
C ASP A 272 4.52 -33.74 3.92
N LEU A 273 4.89 -34.96 3.51
CA LEU A 273 4.13 -35.77 2.57
C LEU A 273 2.74 -36.17 3.10
N VAL A 274 2.51 -36.15 4.41
CA VAL A 274 1.18 -36.40 4.99
C VAL A 274 0.24 -35.21 4.73
N ASP A 275 0.76 -33.98 4.67
CA ASP A 275 -0.04 -32.80 4.27
C ASP A 275 -0.40 -32.90 2.78
N LEU A 276 0.59 -33.24 1.94
CA LEU A 276 0.36 -33.49 0.50
C LEU A 276 -0.68 -34.60 0.28
N GLN A 277 -0.57 -35.71 1.01
CA GLN A 277 -1.50 -36.83 0.97
C GLN A 277 -2.92 -36.44 1.42
N THR A 278 -3.04 -35.51 2.36
CA THR A 278 -4.32 -34.95 2.82
C THR A 278 -4.96 -34.05 1.76
N ALA A 279 -4.16 -33.23 1.07
CA ALA A 279 -4.63 -32.35 -0.02
C ALA A 279 -5.04 -33.11 -1.29
N LEU A 280 -4.42 -34.27 -1.56
CA LEU A 280 -4.74 -35.12 -2.72
C LEU A 280 -5.88 -36.13 -2.46
N GLY A 281 -6.26 -36.36 -1.20
CA GLY A 281 -7.28 -37.36 -0.84
C GLY A 281 -6.88 -38.80 -1.23
N PRO A 282 -7.84 -39.73 -1.36
CA PRO A 282 -7.58 -41.15 -1.63
C PRO A 282 -7.12 -41.44 -3.06
N LEU A 283 -7.32 -40.51 -4.01
CA LEU A 283 -6.80 -40.65 -5.37
C LEU A 283 -5.28 -40.53 -5.42
N GLY A 284 -4.69 -39.70 -4.55
CA GLY A 284 -3.25 -39.61 -4.36
C GLY A 284 -2.73 -40.77 -3.53
N LYS A 285 -1.60 -41.35 -3.93
CA LYS A 285 -0.84 -42.28 -3.08
C LYS A 285 0.66 -42.01 -3.19
N VAL A 286 1.29 -41.67 -2.07
CA VAL A 286 2.75 -41.65 -1.98
C VAL A 286 3.31 -43.06 -2.21
N LEU A 287 4.15 -43.23 -3.22
CA LEU A 287 4.87 -44.48 -3.52
C LEU A 287 6.30 -44.47 -2.98
N VAL A 288 6.99 -43.35 -3.15
CA VAL A 288 8.40 -43.18 -2.79
C VAL A 288 8.54 -41.83 -2.09
N ASN A 289 9.06 -41.85 -0.87
CA ASN A 289 9.50 -40.67 -0.15
C ASN A 289 10.97 -40.40 -0.49
N ASN A 290 11.25 -39.23 -1.06
CA ASN A 290 12.60 -38.71 -1.28
C ASN A 290 12.52 -37.19 -1.19
N SER A 291 13.42 -36.59 -0.40
CA SER A 291 13.49 -35.15 -0.11
C SER A 291 13.72 -34.28 -1.36
N LEU A 292 14.32 -34.82 -2.41
CA LEU A 292 14.55 -34.10 -3.67
C LEU A 292 13.37 -34.25 -4.66
N SER A 293 12.73 -35.42 -4.69
CA SER A 293 11.50 -35.61 -5.44
C SER A 293 10.78 -36.89 -5.02
N SER A 294 9.57 -36.74 -4.46
CA SER A 294 8.74 -37.86 -4.03
C SER A 294 7.77 -38.30 -5.14
N VAL A 295 7.53 -39.60 -5.27
CA VAL A 295 6.68 -40.16 -6.33
C VAL A 295 5.26 -40.37 -5.79
N ILE A 296 4.29 -39.80 -6.49
CA ILE A 296 2.86 -39.82 -6.18
C ILE A 296 2.13 -40.54 -7.32
N ARG A 297 1.38 -41.60 -7.01
CA ARG A 297 0.44 -42.21 -7.95
C ARG A 297 -0.90 -41.48 -7.87
N LEU A 298 -1.41 -41.07 -9.03
CA LEU A 298 -2.79 -40.58 -9.22
C LEU A 298 -3.40 -41.39 -10.36
N ASP A 299 -4.48 -42.12 -10.09
CA ASP A 299 -5.22 -42.94 -11.07
C ASP A 299 -4.30 -43.80 -11.96
N GLY A 300 -3.47 -44.64 -11.32
CA GLY A 300 -2.54 -45.54 -11.99
C GLY A 300 -1.33 -44.88 -12.67
N LYS A 301 -1.25 -43.55 -12.75
CA LYS A 301 -0.12 -42.80 -13.32
C LYS A 301 0.77 -42.22 -12.23
N ASP A 302 2.09 -42.31 -12.45
CA ASP A 302 3.08 -41.80 -11.53
C ASP A 302 3.48 -40.37 -11.88
N TYR A 303 3.50 -39.52 -10.86
CA TYR A 303 3.89 -38.11 -10.93
C TYR A 303 4.99 -37.84 -9.90
N SER A 304 5.84 -36.86 -10.19
CA SER A 304 6.88 -36.40 -9.27
C SER A 304 6.43 -35.13 -8.55
N TRP A 305 6.47 -35.11 -7.22
CA TRP A 305 6.38 -33.90 -6.41
C TRP A 305 7.79 -33.41 -6.06
N ARG A 306 7.99 -32.08 -6.02
CA ARG A 306 9.30 -31.44 -5.75
C ARG A 306 9.25 -30.30 -4.73
N GLY A 307 8.09 -30.10 -4.11
CA GLY A 307 7.82 -28.95 -3.25
C GLY A 307 6.56 -28.18 -3.68
N PRO A 308 6.10 -27.22 -2.87
CA PRO A 308 4.90 -26.43 -3.14
C PRO A 308 5.09 -25.34 -4.20
N PHE A 309 6.32 -24.92 -4.49
CA PHE A 309 6.65 -23.88 -5.46
C PHE A 309 7.68 -24.35 -6.48
N ARG A 310 7.73 -23.64 -7.60
CA ARG A 310 8.80 -23.75 -8.59
C ARG A 310 9.32 -22.35 -8.91
N THR A 311 10.60 -22.23 -9.25
CA THR A 311 11.16 -20.93 -9.61
C THR A 311 10.69 -20.48 -11.00
N SER A 312 10.67 -19.17 -11.21
CA SER A 312 10.51 -18.54 -12.51
C SER A 312 11.71 -17.65 -12.78
N ALA A 313 12.28 -17.73 -14.00
CA ALA A 313 13.43 -16.94 -14.45
C ALA A 313 14.63 -16.90 -13.47
N LEU A 314 14.97 -18.04 -12.85
CA LEU A 314 16.02 -18.15 -11.81
C LEU A 314 17.36 -17.50 -12.20
N GLY A 315 17.77 -17.60 -13.47
CA GLY A 315 19.00 -16.97 -13.98
C GLY A 315 19.00 -15.43 -14.00
N GLN A 316 17.84 -14.78 -13.79
CA GLN A 316 17.70 -13.33 -13.69
C GLN A 316 17.58 -12.83 -12.24
N TRP A 317 17.42 -13.75 -11.27
CA TRP A 317 17.21 -13.38 -9.86
C TRP A 317 18.37 -12.54 -9.31
N GLN A 318 18.00 -11.58 -8.46
CA GLN A 318 18.89 -10.60 -7.83
C GLN A 318 19.19 -10.99 -6.36
N ILE A 319 18.90 -12.25 -6.02
CA ILE A 319 19.08 -12.88 -4.72
C ILE A 319 19.55 -14.33 -4.94
N SER A 320 20.45 -14.83 -4.10
CA SER A 320 21.06 -16.16 -4.27
C SER A 320 21.55 -16.75 -2.94
N GLY A 321 22.07 -17.98 -2.96
CA GLY A 321 22.72 -18.61 -1.81
C GLY A 321 21.84 -18.59 -0.55
N SER A 322 22.45 -18.30 0.61
CA SER A 322 21.74 -18.29 1.90
C SER A 322 20.79 -17.10 2.06
N ALA A 323 20.79 -16.11 1.17
CA ALA A 323 19.83 -15.01 1.22
C ALA A 323 18.41 -15.42 0.78
N VAL A 324 18.29 -16.49 -0.02
CA VAL A 324 17.01 -17.03 -0.50
C VAL A 324 16.13 -17.53 0.66
N PHE A 325 16.72 -17.82 1.83
CA PHE A 325 16.04 -18.48 2.94
C PHE A 325 15.97 -17.63 4.23
N GLY A 326 14.93 -17.88 5.03
CA GLY A 326 14.67 -17.25 6.32
C GLY A 326 13.85 -15.95 6.22
N LYS A 327 13.86 -15.16 7.31
CA LYS A 327 12.94 -14.03 7.53
C LYS A 327 12.81 -13.05 6.35
N TYR A 328 13.90 -12.74 5.65
CA TYR A 328 13.94 -11.79 4.53
C TYR A 328 14.08 -12.45 3.15
N GLY A 329 14.07 -13.79 3.10
CA GLY A 329 14.24 -14.57 1.87
C GLY A 329 12.95 -14.70 1.05
N ILE A 330 13.00 -15.60 0.07
CA ILE A 330 11.86 -16.04 -0.74
C ILE A 330 11.06 -17.09 0.03
N PHE A 331 11.76 -17.96 0.75
CA PHE A 331 11.22 -19.06 1.54
C PHE A 331 11.71 -18.96 2.98
N GLN A 332 10.93 -19.40 3.96
CA GLN A 332 11.42 -19.51 5.33
C GLN A 332 12.31 -20.75 5.51
N LYS A 333 12.09 -21.83 4.74
CA LYS A 333 12.78 -23.12 4.90
C LYS A 333 13.05 -23.82 3.56
N SER A 334 13.96 -24.80 3.60
CA SER A 334 14.32 -25.69 2.49
C SER A 334 14.09 -27.15 2.91
N ILE A 335 13.58 -28.00 2.01
CA ILE A 335 13.22 -29.41 2.29
C ILE A 335 14.44 -30.23 2.74
N ASP A 336 15.61 -29.98 2.15
CA ASP A 336 16.87 -30.70 2.43
C ASP A 336 17.90 -29.85 3.20
N SER A 337 17.50 -28.68 3.71
CA SER A 337 18.39 -27.66 4.30
C SER A 337 19.48 -27.11 3.36
N SER A 338 19.41 -27.35 2.05
CA SER A 338 20.30 -26.73 1.06
C SER A 338 19.88 -25.29 0.75
N THR A 339 20.74 -24.57 0.03
CA THR A 339 20.41 -23.26 -0.57
C THR A 339 19.79 -23.37 -1.96
N ASN A 340 19.23 -24.53 -2.36
CA ASN A 340 18.58 -24.70 -3.66
C ASN A 340 17.15 -24.08 -3.64
N PRO A 341 16.86 -23.03 -4.43
CA PRO A 341 15.54 -22.38 -4.40
C PRO A 341 14.38 -23.27 -4.86
N GLU A 342 14.64 -24.31 -5.66
CA GLU A 342 13.61 -25.27 -6.11
C GLU A 342 13.11 -26.21 -4.99
N LEU A 343 13.76 -26.22 -3.82
CA LEU A 343 13.38 -27.02 -2.64
C LEU A 343 12.78 -26.15 -1.53
N GLY A 344 12.36 -24.93 -1.87
CA GLY A 344 11.81 -23.97 -0.92
C GLY A 344 10.37 -24.24 -0.51
N PHE A 345 10.08 -24.02 0.78
CA PHE A 345 8.73 -24.04 1.33
C PHE A 345 8.59 -23.04 2.49
N GLN A 346 7.36 -22.84 2.96
CA GLN A 346 6.93 -21.70 3.77
C GLN A 346 7.31 -20.39 3.05
N ALA A 347 6.79 -20.18 1.85
CA ALA A 347 7.11 -19.01 1.05
C ALA A 347 6.63 -17.72 1.73
N ASN A 348 7.35 -16.64 1.45
CA ASN A 348 6.91 -15.28 1.75
C ASN A 348 6.00 -14.73 0.64
N LEU A 349 5.63 -15.53 -0.37
CA LEU A 349 4.74 -15.11 -1.46
C LEU A 349 3.36 -14.71 -0.91
N TYR A 350 2.95 -13.47 -1.17
CA TYR A 350 1.66 -12.95 -0.71
C TYR A 350 0.48 -13.56 -1.50
N PRO A 351 -0.73 -13.67 -0.89
CA PRO A 351 -0.94 -13.87 0.54
C PRO A 351 -0.35 -15.21 0.98
N ARG A 352 0.13 -15.31 2.21
CA ARG A 352 0.74 -16.55 2.73
C ARG A 352 -0.32 -17.54 3.23
N ALA A 353 -1.34 -17.02 3.92
CA ALA A 353 -2.56 -17.73 4.33
C ALA A 353 -3.72 -16.72 4.41
N GLN A 354 -4.96 -17.17 4.20
CA GLN A 354 -6.16 -16.34 4.27
C GLN A 354 -7.41 -17.20 4.50
N THR A 355 -8.52 -16.59 4.91
CA THR A 355 -9.85 -17.21 4.93
C THR A 355 -10.52 -17.12 3.55
N LEU A 356 -11.54 -17.92 3.30
CA LEU A 356 -12.41 -17.84 2.12
C LEU A 356 -13.87 -17.94 2.53
N THR A 357 -14.74 -17.15 1.91
CA THR A 357 -16.19 -17.29 2.07
C THR A 357 -16.67 -18.56 1.35
N LEU A 358 -17.03 -19.58 2.12
CA LEU A 358 -17.50 -20.88 1.62
C LEU A 358 -18.96 -21.12 2.02
N GLN A 359 -19.66 -21.94 1.23
CA GLN A 359 -21.03 -22.37 1.56
C GLN A 359 -21.01 -23.48 2.62
N ASN A 360 -22.16 -23.68 3.29
CA ASN A 360 -22.34 -24.81 4.18
C ASN A 360 -22.11 -26.16 3.48
N GLN A 361 -21.71 -27.16 4.26
CA GLN A 361 -21.35 -28.53 3.84
C GLN A 361 -20.18 -28.66 2.85
N ILE A 362 -19.52 -27.56 2.47
CA ILE A 362 -18.27 -27.62 1.70
C ILE A 362 -17.14 -28.15 2.59
N GLU A 363 -16.48 -29.21 2.14
CA GLU A 363 -15.24 -29.71 2.75
C GLU A 363 -14.02 -28.93 2.23
N TYR A 364 -13.06 -28.64 3.11
CA TYR A 364 -11.85 -27.87 2.78
C TYR A 364 -10.67 -28.23 3.68
N ILE A 365 -9.46 -27.82 3.28
CA ILE A 365 -8.24 -27.98 4.06
C ILE A 365 -7.87 -26.64 4.69
N GLY A 366 -7.90 -26.56 6.02
CA GLY A 366 -7.67 -25.32 6.77
C GLY A 366 -7.32 -25.55 8.24
N SER A 367 -6.96 -24.47 8.96
CA SER A 367 -6.59 -24.51 10.38
C SER A 367 -6.91 -23.20 11.10
N ALA A 368 -7.18 -23.29 12.42
CA ALA A 368 -7.54 -22.13 13.23
C ALA A 368 -6.42 -21.09 13.37
N LEU A 369 -5.16 -21.49 13.23
CA LEU A 369 -4.00 -20.59 13.14
C LEU A 369 -3.47 -20.57 11.70
N PRO A 370 -3.02 -19.42 11.16
CA PRO A 370 -2.70 -19.28 9.75
C PRO A 370 -1.51 -20.10 9.26
N PHE A 371 -0.52 -20.37 10.12
CA PHE A 371 0.69 -21.15 9.78
C PHE A 371 0.81 -22.48 10.53
N ALA A 372 -0.26 -22.91 11.19
CA ALA A 372 -0.37 -24.27 11.69
C ALA A 372 -0.64 -25.27 10.56
N ARG A 373 -0.40 -26.55 10.85
CA ARG A 373 -0.76 -27.67 9.97
C ARG A 373 -2.22 -27.59 9.57
N LYS A 374 -2.51 -27.72 8.27
CA LYS A 374 -3.88 -27.75 7.75
C LYS A 374 -4.46 -29.15 7.85
N GLU A 375 -5.75 -29.22 8.12
CA GLU A 375 -6.50 -30.48 8.22
C GLU A 375 -7.81 -30.37 7.44
N ARG A 376 -8.44 -31.50 7.14
CA ARG A 376 -9.81 -31.48 6.60
C ARG A 376 -10.78 -30.92 7.63
N LYS A 377 -11.63 -30.01 7.16
CA LYS A 377 -12.76 -29.39 7.87
C LYS A 377 -13.97 -29.43 6.94
N ILE A 378 -15.16 -29.25 7.52
CA ILE A 378 -16.41 -29.06 6.79
C ILE A 378 -17.11 -27.81 7.32
N MET A 379 -17.63 -26.99 6.42
CA MET A 379 -18.37 -25.78 6.76
C MET A 379 -19.71 -26.15 7.41
N GLN A 380 -19.85 -25.95 8.72
CA GLN A 380 -21.10 -26.23 9.43
C GLN A 380 -22.22 -25.26 9.00
N MET A 381 -21.85 -24.02 8.66
CA MET A 381 -22.70 -22.97 8.12
C MET A 381 -21.93 -22.21 7.03
N SER A 382 -22.64 -21.49 6.16
CA SER A 382 -22.00 -20.60 5.18
C SER A 382 -21.34 -19.41 5.89
N GLY A 383 -20.17 -18.98 5.42
CA GLY A 383 -19.39 -17.91 6.03
C GLY A 383 -17.90 -18.06 5.75
N GLU A 384 -17.05 -17.44 6.55
CA GLU A 384 -15.60 -17.58 6.43
C GLU A 384 -15.11 -18.96 6.90
N SER A 385 -14.24 -19.56 6.10
CA SER A 385 -13.48 -20.76 6.45
C SER A 385 -12.35 -20.45 7.43
N LEU A 386 -11.84 -21.48 8.12
CA LEU A 386 -10.56 -21.39 8.82
C LEU A 386 -9.41 -21.17 7.81
N HIS A 387 -8.32 -20.54 8.25
CA HIS A 387 -7.21 -20.15 7.37
C HIS A 387 -6.71 -21.30 6.49
N MET A 388 -6.81 -21.10 5.18
CA MET A 388 -6.31 -21.96 4.11
C MET A 388 -4.94 -21.46 3.62
N ASP A 389 -4.18 -22.32 2.94
CA ASP A 389 -2.90 -21.91 2.35
C ASP A 389 -3.11 -20.93 1.18
N GLY A 390 -2.24 -19.93 1.09
CA GLY A 390 -2.37 -18.78 0.19
C GLY A 390 -2.45 -19.10 -1.31
N CYS A 391 -2.01 -20.29 -1.74
CA CYS A 391 -2.26 -20.79 -3.10
C CYS A 391 -3.75 -20.74 -3.44
N SER A 392 -4.62 -21.08 -2.49
CA SER A 392 -6.08 -21.08 -2.69
C SER A 392 -6.61 -19.70 -3.09
N ILE A 393 -6.00 -18.63 -2.58
CA ILE A 393 -6.34 -17.26 -2.97
C ILE A 393 -5.72 -16.90 -4.32
N ARG A 394 -4.45 -17.26 -4.55
CA ARG A 394 -3.76 -16.96 -5.82
C ARG A 394 -4.39 -17.65 -7.04
N VAL A 395 -5.04 -18.82 -6.88
CA VAL A 395 -5.79 -19.44 -7.99
C VAL A 395 -7.17 -18.82 -8.23
N ILE A 396 -7.80 -18.26 -7.19
CA ILE A 396 -9.09 -17.56 -7.29
C ILE A 396 -8.90 -16.13 -7.83
N SER A 397 -7.85 -15.44 -7.37
CA SER A 397 -7.51 -14.05 -7.70
C SER A 397 -6.03 -13.94 -8.13
N PRO A 398 -5.65 -14.35 -9.35
CA PRO A 398 -4.25 -14.40 -9.79
C PRO A 398 -3.51 -13.05 -9.86
N SER A 399 -4.22 -11.93 -9.78
CA SER A 399 -3.66 -10.57 -9.68
C SER A 399 -3.33 -10.16 -8.25
N VAL A 400 -3.82 -10.88 -7.22
CA VAL A 400 -3.72 -10.48 -5.80
C VAL A 400 -2.28 -10.26 -5.35
N ASN A 401 -1.33 -10.96 -5.95
CA ASN A 401 0.08 -10.92 -5.63
C ASN A 401 0.93 -10.18 -6.68
N LYS A 402 0.32 -9.44 -7.62
CA LYS A 402 1.00 -8.83 -8.76
C LYS A 402 1.25 -7.34 -8.59
N CYS A 403 2.46 -6.93 -8.95
CA CYS A 403 2.95 -5.58 -8.71
C CYS A 403 4.04 -5.13 -9.70
N ASN A 404 4.41 -3.85 -9.60
CA ASN A 404 5.67 -3.29 -10.07
C ASN A 404 6.12 -2.24 -9.03
N VAL A 405 7.36 -1.78 -9.08
CA VAL A 405 7.91 -0.83 -8.12
C VAL A 405 8.97 0.07 -8.76
N THR A 406 9.05 1.33 -8.32
CA THR A 406 10.04 2.27 -8.84
C THR A 406 11.47 1.82 -8.52
N ALA A 407 12.30 1.66 -9.55
CA ALA A 407 13.76 1.57 -9.41
C ALA A 407 14.30 2.93 -8.97
N ASP A 408 13.92 3.99 -9.69
CA ASP A 408 14.26 5.37 -9.37
C ASP A 408 13.12 6.36 -9.70
N ILE A 409 13.18 7.51 -9.02
CA ILE A 409 12.35 8.69 -9.24
C ILE A 409 13.30 9.85 -9.51
N GLU A 410 13.27 10.38 -10.73
CA GLU A 410 14.16 11.44 -11.22
C GLU A 410 13.37 12.73 -11.42
N VAL A 411 13.81 13.83 -10.80
CA VAL A 411 13.28 15.17 -11.05
C VAL A 411 14.26 15.90 -11.96
N PHE A 412 13.78 16.50 -13.04
CA PHE A 412 14.57 17.26 -13.98
C PHE A 412 13.80 18.48 -14.51
N TYR A 413 14.48 19.40 -15.17
CA TYR A 413 13.85 20.47 -15.95
C TYR A 413 14.49 20.55 -17.34
N LEU A 414 13.81 21.21 -18.28
CA LEU A 414 14.37 21.50 -19.60
C LEU A 414 15.05 22.88 -19.57
N ASP A 415 16.29 22.96 -20.06
CA ASP A 415 16.98 24.24 -20.26
C ASP A 415 16.44 25.00 -21.50
N GLY A 416 17.00 26.18 -21.78
CA GLY A 416 16.58 27.00 -22.91
C GLY A 416 16.84 26.39 -24.31
N ASN A 417 17.49 25.23 -24.38
CA ASN A 417 17.74 24.44 -25.59
C ASN A 417 17.01 23.08 -25.56
N GLU A 418 15.95 22.96 -24.73
CA GLU A 418 15.20 21.72 -24.50
C GLU A 418 16.03 20.55 -23.94
N LYS A 419 17.21 20.80 -23.37
CA LYS A 419 18.07 19.76 -22.80
C LYS A 419 17.62 19.41 -21.38
N GLU A 420 17.49 18.12 -21.09
CA GLU A 420 17.22 17.63 -19.74
C GLU A 420 18.38 17.93 -18.77
N ILE A 421 18.08 18.66 -17.70
CA ILE A 421 18.96 18.87 -16.56
C ILE A 421 18.39 18.12 -15.35
N SER A 422 18.96 16.95 -15.06
CA SER A 422 18.64 16.18 -13.85
C SER A 422 18.98 17.00 -12.61
N VAL A 423 17.99 17.16 -11.73
CA VAL A 423 18.10 17.88 -10.46
C VAL A 423 18.37 16.91 -9.32
N VAL A 424 17.58 15.85 -9.22
CA VAL A 424 17.74 14.81 -8.18
C VAL A 424 17.27 13.47 -8.71
N LYS A 425 18.03 12.41 -8.44
CA LYS A 425 17.69 11.03 -8.76
C LYS A 425 17.63 10.19 -7.50
N ASN A 426 16.41 9.89 -7.05
CA ASN A 426 16.15 9.20 -5.80
C ASN A 426 15.87 7.71 -6.03
N LYS A 427 16.66 6.83 -5.41
CA LYS A 427 16.45 5.36 -5.39
C LYS A 427 15.77 4.85 -4.11
N THR A 428 15.69 5.68 -3.07
CA THR A 428 15.20 5.31 -1.74
C THR A 428 13.68 5.33 -1.64
N LEU A 429 13.03 6.28 -2.32
CA LEU A 429 11.59 6.43 -2.36
C LEU A 429 10.95 5.42 -3.32
N LYS A 430 9.95 4.69 -2.83
CA LYS A 430 9.32 3.59 -3.56
C LYS A 430 7.82 3.80 -3.73
N ILE A 431 7.38 3.85 -4.99
CA ILE A 431 5.97 3.68 -5.34
C ILE A 431 5.83 2.24 -5.83
N GLN A 432 5.05 1.46 -5.08
CA GLN A 432 4.63 0.13 -5.45
C GLN A 432 3.29 0.24 -6.20
N LEU A 433 3.30 -0.07 -7.49
CA LEU A 433 2.08 -0.22 -8.26
C LEU A 433 1.53 -1.61 -8.04
N LEU A 434 0.25 -1.68 -7.73
CA LEU A 434 -0.52 -2.90 -7.61
C LEU A 434 -1.36 -3.06 -8.88
N GLU A 435 -1.52 -4.28 -9.37
CA GLU A 435 -2.71 -4.56 -10.20
C GLU A 435 -3.95 -4.23 -9.34
N GLU A 436 -5.06 -3.90 -10.00
CA GLU A 436 -6.32 -3.73 -9.28
C GLU A 436 -6.62 -5.03 -8.50
N GLN A 437 -6.50 -4.95 -7.16
CA GLN A 437 -7.40 -5.72 -6.34
C GLN A 437 -8.79 -5.17 -6.66
N ASN A 438 -9.47 -5.87 -7.56
CA ASN A 438 -10.90 -6.05 -7.37
C ASN A 438 -11.06 -6.46 -5.91
N VAL A 439 -11.58 -5.52 -5.10
CA VAL A 439 -12.10 -5.80 -3.76
C VAL A 439 -12.96 -7.05 -3.91
N PHE A 440 -12.78 -8.03 -3.02
CA PHE A 440 -13.18 -9.41 -3.31
C PHE A 440 -14.66 -9.52 -3.73
N THR A 441 -14.92 -10.38 -4.71
CA THR A 441 -16.16 -10.43 -5.53
C THR A 441 -16.24 -9.21 -6.47
N THR A 442 -16.28 -9.34 -7.80
CA THR A 442 -17.34 -10.04 -8.56
C THR A 442 -17.06 -10.07 -10.09
N ASN A 443 -16.40 -11.13 -10.60
CA ASN A 443 -16.40 -11.43 -12.05
C ASN A 443 -17.37 -12.56 -12.43
N ARG A 444 -18.56 -12.53 -11.81
CA ARG A 444 -19.74 -13.21 -12.37
C ARG A 444 -20.48 -12.22 -13.25
N SER A 445 -20.57 -12.54 -14.54
CA SER A 445 -21.44 -11.83 -15.44
C SER A 445 -22.90 -12.14 -15.09
N CYS A 446 -23.68 -11.11 -14.82
CA CYS A 446 -25.10 -11.21 -14.51
C CYS A 446 -25.92 -10.50 -15.59
N GLN A 447 -27.23 -10.76 -15.61
CA GLN A 447 -28.20 -9.92 -16.35
C GLN A 447 -29.34 -9.43 -15.44
N ILE A 448 -29.52 -10.11 -14.30
CA ILE A 448 -30.47 -9.80 -13.22
C ILE A 448 -29.81 -10.18 -11.89
N ASP A 449 -30.28 -9.60 -10.79
CA ASP A 449 -29.71 -9.80 -9.44
C ASP A 449 -29.74 -11.28 -8.99
N GLY A 450 -30.71 -12.06 -9.47
CA GLY A 450 -30.81 -13.52 -9.21
C GLY A 450 -29.65 -14.35 -9.76
N ASN A 451 -28.77 -13.78 -10.59
CA ASN A 451 -27.54 -14.43 -11.05
C ASN A 451 -26.36 -14.24 -10.08
N CYS A 452 -26.53 -13.41 -9.05
CA CYS A 452 -25.51 -13.02 -8.08
C CYS A 452 -25.65 -13.78 -6.74
N GLY A 453 -24.65 -13.66 -5.87
CA GLY A 453 -24.68 -14.23 -4.53
C GLY A 453 -25.72 -13.58 -3.62
N THR A 454 -26.15 -14.28 -2.56
CA THR A 454 -26.96 -13.69 -1.49
C THR A 454 -26.18 -12.57 -0.79
N GLY A 455 -26.55 -11.33 -1.04
CA GLY A 455 -25.81 -10.14 -0.59
C GLY A 455 -25.19 -9.32 -1.73
N GLU A 456 -25.33 -9.76 -2.98
CA GLU A 456 -24.82 -9.09 -4.18
C GLU A 456 -25.98 -8.58 -5.09
N CYS A 457 -25.65 -7.65 -6.00
CA CYS A 457 -26.53 -6.95 -6.94
C CYS A 457 -25.93 -6.91 -8.33
N CYS A 458 -26.75 -6.98 -9.38
CA CYS A 458 -26.30 -6.86 -10.76
C CYS A 458 -26.26 -5.39 -11.22
N PHE A 459 -25.11 -4.93 -11.70
CA PHE A 459 -24.91 -3.61 -12.29
C PHE A 459 -23.96 -3.71 -13.48
N ASN A 460 -24.26 -3.08 -14.63
CA ASN A 460 -23.44 -3.18 -15.85
C ASN A 460 -23.00 -4.62 -16.23
N ASN A 461 -23.91 -5.59 -16.08
CA ASN A 461 -23.67 -7.02 -16.27
C ASN A 461 -22.61 -7.65 -15.35
N GLN A 462 -22.27 -7.04 -14.22
CA GLN A 462 -21.40 -7.59 -13.18
C GLN A 462 -22.13 -7.58 -11.84
N CYS A 463 -21.94 -8.60 -11.02
CA CYS A 463 -22.42 -8.56 -9.64
C CYS A 463 -21.65 -7.48 -8.85
N PHE A 464 -22.13 -7.03 -7.69
CA PHE A 464 -21.44 -6.14 -6.73
C PHE A 464 -22.05 -6.37 -5.35
N GLU A 465 -21.28 -6.33 -4.25
CA GLU A 465 -21.90 -6.44 -2.92
C GLU A 465 -22.87 -5.29 -2.62
N LYS A 466 -23.98 -5.57 -1.93
CA LYS A 466 -24.95 -4.56 -1.45
C LYS A 466 -24.27 -3.45 -0.65
N SER A 467 -23.24 -3.79 0.15
CA SER A 467 -22.40 -2.86 0.91
C SER A 467 -21.75 -1.76 0.05
N LEU A 468 -21.29 -2.12 -1.16
CA LEU A 468 -20.62 -1.24 -2.11
C LEU A 468 -21.59 -0.35 -2.92
N VAL A 469 -22.86 -0.76 -3.06
CA VAL A 469 -23.89 -0.06 -3.84
C VAL A 469 -25.01 0.56 -2.99
N GLY A 470 -24.77 0.82 -1.70
CA GLY A 470 -25.68 1.58 -0.83
C GLY A 470 -26.76 0.78 -0.08
N GLY A 471 -26.67 -0.55 -0.07
CA GLY A 471 -27.46 -1.45 0.78
C GLY A 471 -28.63 -2.19 0.10
N SER A 472 -28.98 -1.82 -1.13
CA SER A 472 -30.12 -2.35 -1.89
C SER A 472 -29.76 -2.53 -3.37
N CYS A 473 -30.29 -3.56 -4.04
CA CYS A 473 -29.99 -3.79 -5.45
C CYS A 473 -30.85 -2.99 -6.41
N LEU A 474 -30.43 -2.92 -7.67
CA LEU A 474 -31.17 -2.20 -8.71
C LEU A 474 -32.55 -2.84 -9.00
N SER A 475 -32.76 -4.14 -8.75
CA SER A 475 -34.11 -4.74 -8.80
C SER A 475 -34.89 -4.68 -7.48
N ASP A 476 -34.24 -4.33 -6.36
CA ASP A 476 -34.93 -3.96 -5.10
C ASP A 476 -35.46 -2.51 -5.17
N LEU A 477 -34.91 -1.69 -6.08
CA LEU A 477 -35.38 -0.34 -6.37
C LEU A 477 -36.54 -0.41 -7.39
N ASN A 478 -37.66 0.23 -7.06
CA ASN A 478 -38.69 0.49 -8.06
C ASN A 478 -38.09 1.31 -9.21
N ASN A 479 -38.36 0.90 -10.46
CA ASN A 479 -37.84 1.52 -11.68
C ASN A 479 -38.18 3.01 -11.80
N GLU A 480 -37.35 3.89 -11.22
CA GLU A 480 -37.41 5.34 -11.40
C GLU A 480 -35.97 5.87 -11.59
N GLY A 481 -35.51 5.92 -12.84
CA GLY A 481 -34.17 6.37 -13.23
C GLY A 481 -34.12 6.66 -14.74
N ASN A 482 -33.30 7.62 -15.16
CA ASN A 482 -33.24 8.16 -16.54
C ASN A 482 -34.54 8.83 -17.05
N ARG A 483 -35.32 9.46 -16.17
CA ARG A 483 -36.36 10.41 -16.57
C ARG A 483 -35.75 11.57 -17.38
N LEU A 484 -36.44 12.02 -18.41
CA LEU A 484 -35.99 13.09 -19.30
C LEU A 484 -36.23 14.47 -18.68
N MET A 485 -35.55 15.50 -19.20
CA MET A 485 -35.79 16.88 -18.79
C MET A 485 -37.26 17.27 -19.07
N GLY A 486 -37.97 17.74 -18.04
CA GLY A 486 -39.41 18.03 -18.07
C GLY A 486 -40.30 16.96 -17.41
N ASP A 487 -39.80 15.76 -17.15
CA ASP A 487 -40.54 14.71 -16.44
C ASP A 487 -40.64 14.99 -14.93
N SER A 488 -41.70 14.51 -14.28
CA SER A 488 -41.82 14.60 -12.82
C SER A 488 -40.89 13.63 -12.09
N CYS A 489 -40.33 14.05 -10.95
CA CYS A 489 -39.36 13.30 -10.14
C CYS A 489 -39.57 13.54 -8.65
N GLN A 490 -39.19 12.60 -7.78
CA GLN A 490 -39.16 12.80 -6.33
C GLN A 490 -37.75 13.12 -5.81
N SER A 491 -36.72 12.59 -6.45
CA SER A 491 -35.30 12.67 -6.10
C SER A 491 -34.42 12.91 -7.32
N ASP A 492 -33.19 13.38 -7.08
CA ASP A 492 -32.22 13.70 -8.13
C ASP A 492 -31.81 12.51 -9.00
N LEU A 493 -31.73 11.32 -8.38
CA LEU A 493 -31.26 10.08 -9.02
C LEU A 493 -32.25 9.54 -10.06
N GLU A 494 -33.50 10.01 -10.05
CA GLU A 494 -34.50 9.64 -11.04
C GLU A 494 -34.25 10.33 -12.39
N CYS A 495 -33.57 11.47 -12.39
CA CYS A 495 -33.36 12.30 -13.57
C CYS A 495 -32.06 11.95 -14.31
N SER A 496 -32.13 11.85 -15.63
CA SER A 496 -30.95 11.73 -16.51
C SER A 496 -29.92 12.85 -16.36
N SER A 497 -30.37 14.04 -15.94
CA SER A 497 -29.54 15.21 -15.61
C SER A 497 -29.03 15.23 -14.16
N LEU A 498 -29.40 14.24 -13.35
CA LEU A 498 -29.15 14.18 -11.90
C LEU A 498 -29.67 15.40 -11.13
N CYS A 499 -30.66 16.12 -11.68
CA CYS A 499 -31.20 17.37 -11.15
C CYS A 499 -32.74 17.33 -11.16
N CYS A 500 -33.32 17.06 -9.99
CA CYS A 500 -34.74 17.20 -9.70
C CYS A 500 -34.98 18.52 -8.98
N ASN A 501 -35.67 19.47 -9.63
CA ASN A 501 -35.82 20.82 -9.11
C ASN A 501 -36.87 20.94 -7.98
N SER A 502 -37.01 22.14 -7.41
CA SER A 502 -37.99 22.47 -6.36
C SER A 502 -39.45 22.19 -6.73
N GLN A 503 -39.75 22.18 -8.03
CA GLN A 503 -41.08 21.90 -8.60
C GLN A 503 -41.33 20.41 -8.82
N LYS A 504 -40.41 19.54 -8.41
CA LYS A 504 -40.44 18.08 -8.62
C LYS A 504 -40.43 17.70 -10.11
N ILE A 505 -39.61 18.42 -10.89
CA ILE A 505 -39.40 18.21 -12.33
C ILE A 505 -37.90 18.08 -12.62
N CYS A 506 -37.54 17.16 -13.52
CA CYS A 506 -36.18 16.99 -13.99
C CYS A 506 -35.73 18.22 -14.81
N ALA A 507 -34.70 18.90 -14.34
CA ALA A 507 -34.15 20.12 -14.93
C ALA A 507 -32.72 19.90 -15.45
N PRO A 508 -32.24 20.67 -16.44
CA PRO A 508 -30.89 20.50 -16.98
C PRO A 508 -29.80 20.82 -15.94
N HIS A 509 -28.74 20.02 -15.92
CA HIS A 509 -27.49 20.35 -15.24
C HIS A 509 -26.29 19.97 -16.13
N SER A 510 -25.39 20.93 -16.34
CA SER A 510 -24.12 20.78 -17.07
C SER A 510 -23.11 21.77 -16.50
N TYR A 511 -21.95 21.26 -16.10
CA TYR A 511 -20.84 22.05 -15.57
C TYR A 511 -19.55 21.75 -16.35
N THR A 512 -19.58 22.04 -17.66
CA THR A 512 -18.44 21.93 -18.56
C THR A 512 -17.89 23.32 -18.91
N GLN A 513 -16.67 23.39 -19.45
CA GLN A 513 -16.05 24.67 -19.85
C GLN A 513 -16.84 25.40 -20.95
N ASP A 514 -17.53 24.65 -21.83
CA ASP A 514 -18.25 25.19 -22.98
C ASP A 514 -19.74 25.46 -22.70
N GLN A 515 -20.34 24.85 -21.68
CA GLN A 515 -21.76 25.01 -21.37
C GLN A 515 -22.06 24.89 -19.86
N LYS A 516 -22.24 26.05 -19.21
CA LYS A 516 -22.68 26.18 -17.81
C LYS A 516 -24.20 26.33 -17.72
N VAL A 517 -24.90 25.25 -17.38
CA VAL A 517 -26.34 25.25 -17.04
C VAL A 517 -26.50 24.64 -15.65
N LEU A 518 -26.86 25.45 -14.66
CA LEU A 518 -26.86 25.05 -13.25
C LEU A 518 -28.25 24.71 -12.74
N CYS A 519 -28.36 23.62 -11.98
CA CYS A 519 -29.57 23.21 -11.27
C CYS A 519 -30.01 24.27 -10.24
N SER A 520 -29.04 24.99 -9.65
CA SER A 520 -29.22 26.17 -8.82
C SER A 520 -30.14 25.96 -7.61
N LYS A 521 -29.96 24.84 -6.90
CA LYS A 521 -30.84 24.44 -5.80
C LYS A 521 -30.69 25.29 -4.54
N SER A 522 -31.81 25.57 -3.90
CA SER A 522 -31.89 26.34 -2.66
C SER A 522 -31.42 25.54 -1.44
N ALA A 523 -31.08 26.25 -0.36
CA ALA A 523 -30.71 25.63 0.90
C ALA A 523 -31.85 24.71 1.43
N GLY A 524 -31.48 23.51 1.88
CA GLY A 524 -32.40 22.47 2.36
C GLY A 524 -32.85 21.47 1.29
N GLU A 525 -32.68 21.77 0.01
CA GLU A 525 -32.99 20.86 -1.11
C GLU A 525 -31.93 19.77 -1.27
N SER A 526 -32.29 18.64 -1.88
CA SER A 526 -31.38 17.52 -2.10
C SER A 526 -30.26 17.85 -3.08
N CYS A 527 -29.05 17.33 -2.87
CA CYS A 527 -27.91 17.55 -3.75
C CYS A 527 -27.01 16.32 -3.84
N ILE A 528 -26.28 16.22 -4.96
CA ILE A 528 -25.26 15.19 -5.21
C ILE A 528 -23.86 15.78 -5.07
N ALA A 529 -23.65 17.02 -5.54
CA ALA A 529 -22.43 17.79 -5.34
C ALA A 529 -22.77 19.29 -5.16
N ARG A 530 -21.80 20.09 -4.72
CA ARG A 530 -21.98 21.55 -4.45
C ARG A 530 -22.39 22.33 -5.71
N GLU A 531 -21.95 21.88 -6.89
CA GLU A 531 -22.24 22.49 -8.19
C GLU A 531 -23.74 22.42 -8.56
N PHE A 532 -24.52 21.56 -7.90
CA PHE A 532 -25.98 21.49 -8.03
C PHE A 532 -26.69 22.54 -7.17
N CYS A 533 -26.05 23.03 -6.11
CA CYS A 533 -26.59 24.07 -5.24
C CYS A 533 -26.49 25.45 -5.90
N GLN A 534 -27.27 26.42 -5.42
CA GLN A 534 -27.21 27.80 -5.90
C GLN A 534 -25.88 28.47 -5.54
N GLU A 535 -25.43 29.38 -6.41
CA GLU A 535 -24.30 30.26 -6.14
C GLU A 535 -24.74 31.43 -5.24
N TYR A 536 -24.02 31.63 -4.14
CA TYR A 536 -24.17 32.75 -3.23
C TYR A 536 -23.10 33.80 -3.51
N GLN A 537 -23.49 35.08 -3.45
CA GLN A 537 -22.56 36.21 -3.52
C GLN A 537 -21.96 36.46 -2.14
N ILE A 538 -20.88 35.74 -1.81
CA ILE A 538 -20.27 35.79 -0.48
C ILE A 538 -19.33 36.99 -0.38
N VAL A 539 -19.61 37.88 0.57
CA VAL A 539 -18.76 39.03 0.89
C VAL A 539 -17.45 38.53 1.49
N THR A 540 -16.38 38.59 0.71
CA THR A 540 -15.03 38.23 1.14
C THR A 540 -14.20 39.50 1.30
N CYS A 541 -13.72 39.75 2.52
CA CYS A 541 -12.91 40.92 2.85
C CYS A 541 -11.42 40.58 2.85
N TYR A 542 -10.62 41.45 2.26
CA TYR A 542 -9.16 41.36 2.21
C TYR A 542 -8.53 42.65 2.74
N LYS A 543 -7.33 42.57 3.30
CA LYS A 543 -6.45 43.73 3.39
C LYS A 543 -5.90 44.00 2.00
N VAL A 544 -6.21 45.18 1.44
CA VAL A 544 -5.78 45.58 0.10
C VAL A 544 -4.82 46.76 0.21
N LYS A 545 -3.71 46.71 -0.52
CA LYS A 545 -2.72 47.79 -0.61
C LYS A 545 -3.37 49.05 -1.19
N THR A 546 -3.18 50.19 -0.53
CA THR A 546 -3.77 51.50 -0.93
C THR A 546 -2.76 52.51 -1.47
N GLY A 547 -1.48 52.15 -1.50
CA GLY A 547 -0.37 53.01 -1.95
C GLY A 547 0.75 53.09 -0.91
N VAL A 548 1.76 53.91 -1.17
CA VAL A 548 2.90 54.13 -0.27
C VAL A 548 2.87 55.56 0.24
N PHE A 549 2.97 55.76 1.55
CA PHE A 549 3.05 57.09 2.19
C PHE A 549 4.28 57.11 3.10
N ASP A 550 5.11 58.14 2.97
CA ASP A 550 6.37 58.31 3.72
C ASP A 550 7.25 57.03 3.73
N GLY A 551 7.41 56.43 2.54
CA GLY A 551 8.18 55.19 2.35
C GLY A 551 7.54 53.90 2.90
N ARG A 552 6.37 53.97 3.54
CA ARG A 552 5.67 52.82 4.13
C ARG A 552 4.44 52.39 3.32
N GLN A 553 4.28 51.08 3.13
CA GLN A 553 3.10 50.51 2.48
C GLN A 553 1.85 50.77 3.33
N THR A 554 0.83 51.39 2.73
CA THR A 554 -0.49 51.55 3.33
C THR A 554 -1.46 50.48 2.81
N CYS A 555 -2.45 50.13 3.60
CA CYS A 555 -3.50 49.20 3.26
C CYS A 555 -4.83 49.56 3.95
N ALA A 556 -5.93 49.08 3.39
CA ALA A 556 -7.26 49.18 3.97
C ALA A 556 -8.03 47.88 3.77
N ILE A 557 -9.05 47.64 4.59
CA ILE A 557 -9.97 46.52 4.35
C ILE A 557 -10.86 46.87 3.16
N ARG A 558 -10.89 45.99 2.16
CA ARG A 558 -11.82 46.04 1.02
C ARG A 558 -12.56 44.71 0.93
N CYS A 559 -13.87 44.78 0.72
CA CYS A 559 -14.73 43.61 0.64
C CYS A 559 -15.35 43.52 -0.76
N TYR A 560 -15.38 42.30 -1.29
CA TYR A 560 -15.84 42.02 -2.64
C TYR A 560 -16.83 40.86 -2.60
N TYR A 561 -17.79 40.85 -3.52
CA TYR A 561 -18.71 39.73 -3.69
C TYR A 561 -18.03 38.65 -4.54
N LYS A 562 -17.92 37.44 -4.00
CA LYS A 562 -17.39 36.28 -4.71
C LYS A 562 -18.51 35.26 -4.96
N PRO A 563 -18.82 34.89 -6.20
CA PRO A 563 -19.72 33.78 -6.50
C PRO A 563 -19.16 32.48 -5.91
N THR A 564 -19.90 31.85 -5.01
CA THR A 564 -19.50 30.63 -4.32
C THR A 564 -20.70 29.68 -4.22
N PHE A 565 -20.57 28.45 -4.71
CA PHE A 565 -21.61 27.42 -4.57
C PHE A 565 -21.94 27.14 -3.10
N GLY A 566 -23.21 26.82 -2.82
CA GLY A 566 -23.60 26.22 -1.54
C GLY A 566 -22.98 24.85 -1.32
N ASP A 567 -22.63 24.55 -0.07
CA ASP A 567 -22.04 23.26 0.30
C ASP A 567 -23.08 22.15 0.25
N CYS A 568 -22.73 20.99 -0.31
CA CYS A 568 -23.57 19.80 -0.29
C CYS A 568 -23.19 18.91 0.90
N ILE A 569 -23.93 19.02 2.00
CA ILE A 569 -23.64 18.33 3.27
C ILE A 569 -24.81 17.44 3.63
N ASN A 570 -24.54 16.15 3.88
CA ASN A 570 -25.56 15.12 4.13
C ASN A 570 -26.65 15.09 3.03
N PHE A 571 -26.23 15.17 1.77
CA PHE A 571 -27.08 15.25 0.57
C PHE A 571 -28.08 16.42 0.57
N LYS A 572 -27.80 17.51 1.31
CA LYS A 572 -28.60 18.74 1.28
C LYS A 572 -27.74 19.97 1.05
N CYS A 573 -28.24 20.89 0.22
CA CYS A 573 -27.61 22.18 0.01
C CYS A 573 -27.65 23.02 1.29
N GLN A 574 -26.51 23.63 1.64
CA GLN A 574 -26.39 24.59 2.74
C GLN A 574 -25.74 25.87 2.20
N PRO A 575 -26.07 27.06 2.74
CA PRO A 575 -25.33 28.28 2.42
C PRO A 575 -23.86 28.10 2.83
N PRO A 576 -22.89 28.51 1.99
CA PRO A 576 -21.49 28.34 2.32
C PRO A 576 -21.11 29.29 3.48
N PRO A 577 -20.13 28.94 4.32
CA PRO A 577 -19.78 29.72 5.50
C PRO A 577 -19.23 31.10 5.12
N THR A 578 -19.75 32.15 5.76
CA THR A 578 -19.22 33.52 5.58
C THR A 578 -17.79 33.59 6.12
N PRO A 579 -16.79 33.99 5.32
CA PRO A 579 -15.41 34.13 5.77
C PRO A 579 -15.29 35.25 6.81
N THR A 580 -14.36 35.09 7.75
CA THR A 580 -14.09 36.10 8.79
C THR A 580 -13.44 37.35 8.19
N ILE A 581 -13.86 38.53 8.65
CA ILE A 581 -13.29 39.81 8.21
C ILE A 581 -11.88 39.95 8.80
N PRO A 582 -10.83 40.21 8.00
CA PRO A 582 -9.48 40.42 8.51
C PRO A 582 -9.40 41.62 9.45
N TYR A 583 -8.72 41.46 10.58
CA TYR A 583 -8.47 42.55 11.51
C TYR A 583 -7.34 43.48 11.02
N LEU A 584 -7.55 44.79 11.15
CA LEU A 584 -6.55 45.83 10.88
C LEU A 584 -6.59 46.85 12.03
N ASP A 585 -5.47 47.02 12.75
CA ASP A 585 -5.35 48.01 13.82
C ASP A 585 -5.32 49.44 13.23
N PRO A 586 -6.29 50.32 13.57
CA PRO A 586 -6.30 51.70 13.07
C PRO A 586 -5.12 52.57 13.57
N LYS A 587 -4.45 52.18 14.66
CA LYS A 587 -3.34 52.93 15.27
C LYS A 587 -1.97 52.49 14.76
N ASN A 588 -1.84 51.22 14.36
CA ASN A 588 -0.61 50.66 13.81
C ASN A 588 -0.93 49.62 12.72
N PRO A 589 -1.36 50.05 11.52
CA PRO A 589 -1.82 49.15 10.47
C PRO A 589 -0.68 48.28 9.93
N ASN A 590 -0.70 46.99 10.26
CA ASN A 590 0.20 46.01 9.64
C ASN A 590 -0.33 45.60 8.26
N CYS A 591 0.45 45.93 7.22
CA CYS A 591 0.14 45.71 5.81
C CYS A 591 1.05 44.65 5.14
N SER A 592 1.81 43.86 5.90
CA SER A 592 2.69 42.82 5.34
C SER A 592 1.95 41.67 4.64
N ASP A 593 0.70 41.44 5.02
CA ASP A 593 -0.23 40.45 4.46
C ASP A 593 -1.27 41.06 3.50
N ALA A 594 -1.11 42.34 3.13
CA ALA A 594 -2.02 43.01 2.21
C ALA A 594 -1.78 42.58 0.76
N ILE A 595 -2.85 42.20 0.06
CA ILE A 595 -2.83 41.86 -1.36
C ILE A 595 -3.01 43.11 -2.23
N ASP A 596 -2.67 43.01 -3.52
CA ASP A 596 -3.09 44.01 -4.50
C ASP A 596 -4.59 43.87 -4.80
N ALA A 597 -5.23 44.95 -5.27
CA ALA A 597 -6.67 44.95 -5.52
C ALA A 597 -7.02 43.92 -6.61
N PRO A 598 -7.90 42.93 -6.34
CA PRO A 598 -8.27 41.94 -7.36
C PRO A 598 -8.96 42.60 -8.56
N THR A 599 -8.52 42.23 -9.76
CA THR A 599 -8.99 42.82 -11.02
C THR A 599 -10.08 42.01 -11.72
N GLN A 600 -10.32 40.77 -11.29
CA GLN A 600 -11.36 39.85 -11.78
C GLN A 600 -11.88 38.99 -10.61
N PHE A 601 -13.15 38.58 -10.68
CA PHE A 601 -13.83 37.68 -9.72
C PHE A 601 -14.68 36.65 -10.47
#